data_AF-A0A839P7Z3-F1
#
_entry.id   AF-A0A839P7Z3-F1
#
_cell.length_a   1.000
_cell.length_b   1.000
_cell.length_c   1.000
_cell.angle_alpha   90.00
_cell.angle_beta   90.00
_cell.angle_gamma   90.00
#
_symmetry.space_group_name_H-M   'P 1'
#
loop_
_entity.id
_entity.type
_entity.pdbx_description
1 polymer ?
#
loop_
_entity_poly.entity_id
_entity_poly.type
_entity_poly.pdbx_seq_one_letter_code
_entity_poly.pdbx_strand_id
1 'polypeptide(L)'
;MPTRATCASTRLVLTGPRLELERFRRECIRIQRDDPTGLPSLDLEALVPVPLEILATIQDDSDEAQQAALAATGYEDWHDWSVAHWGTEENAHAFSGRLIGDTIFDCVFETSWSAPEPALEVLAARYPALSGAVLASELLLGECLLGEIRNGAFTSARAACDRQVDMLINAFDQAGQIGELSAHALIEAIVAPTAGQAAGASASVPTRLSQILAALTRRTSRRLARTLMFERHALDLAAELAAGANARDLRERALTQADQAAGDIMCLLTDDRMRTQLDRKIVAMVTICLYTEAMWAEADLGVLPLCRSFVEHAVLAFRDEEELWTWAALAMYRPGLILDLSDADTVKQAILDYAERLHAQLTAYLSDDRREQGVGMPTLDQAAA
;
A
#
# COMPACT_ATOMS: atom_id res chain seq x y z
N MET A 1 -0.45 20.56 18.34
CA MET A 1 0.41 19.94 17.30
C MET A 1 -0.17 20.36 15.97
N PRO A 2 0.62 20.85 14.99
CA PRO A 2 0.08 21.12 13.67
C PRO A 2 -0.49 19.80 13.15
N THR A 3 -1.77 19.80 12.76
CA THR A 3 -2.39 18.72 12.00
C THR A 3 -1.48 18.46 10.81
N ARG A 4 -0.80 17.30 10.78
CA ARG A 4 -0.04 16.88 9.60
C ARG A 4 -0.98 17.04 8.41
N ALA A 5 -0.60 17.88 7.46
CA ALA A 5 -1.32 17.99 6.20
C ALA A 5 -1.52 16.57 5.66
N THR A 6 -2.72 16.29 5.17
CA THR A 6 -3.05 15.03 4.52
C THR A 6 -2.10 14.87 3.33
N CYS A 7 -1.16 13.91 3.37
CA CYS A 7 -0.24 13.65 2.27
C CYS A 7 -0.62 12.37 1.52
N ALA A 8 -0.30 12.35 0.23
CA ALA A 8 -0.38 11.18 -0.63
C ALA A 8 1.03 10.64 -0.86
N SER A 9 1.31 9.42 -0.41
CA SER A 9 2.59 8.76 -0.70
C SER A 9 2.51 8.14 -2.08
N THR A 10 3.44 8.48 -2.97
CA THR A 10 3.47 8.01 -4.36
C THR A 10 4.78 7.29 -4.65
N ARG A 11 4.69 6.11 -5.28
CA ARG A 11 5.82 5.40 -5.90
C ARG A 11 5.69 5.45 -7.42
N LEU A 12 6.72 5.98 -8.08
CA LEU A 12 6.84 6.06 -9.54
C LEU A 12 7.99 5.16 -10.00
N VAL A 13 7.67 4.17 -10.84
CA VAL A 13 8.66 3.26 -11.43
C VAL A 13 8.63 3.43 -12.93
N LEU A 14 9.70 3.95 -13.51
CA LEU A 14 9.86 4.18 -14.95
C LEU A 14 10.88 3.21 -15.53
N THR A 15 10.64 2.76 -16.75
CA THR A 15 11.57 1.97 -17.55
C THR A 15 11.62 2.49 -18.99
N GLY A 16 12.76 2.31 -19.65
CA GLY A 16 12.93 2.70 -21.05
C GLY A 16 14.40 2.84 -21.45
N PRO A 17 14.67 3.46 -22.61
CA PRO A 17 16.02 3.73 -23.06
C PRO A 17 16.79 4.56 -22.02
N ARG A 18 18.03 4.14 -21.73
CA ARG A 18 18.91 4.80 -20.74
C ARG A 18 19.00 6.32 -20.94
N LEU A 19 19.18 6.78 -22.18
CA LEU A 19 19.29 8.21 -22.47
C LEU A 19 18.01 8.99 -22.13
N GLU A 20 16.84 8.36 -22.27
CA GLU A 20 15.56 9.00 -21.94
C GLU A 20 15.35 9.07 -20.42
N LEU A 21 15.77 8.04 -19.68
CA LEU A 21 15.79 8.06 -18.21
C LEU A 21 16.77 9.11 -17.67
N GLU A 22 17.97 9.21 -18.26
CA GLU A 22 18.95 10.25 -17.91
C GLU A 22 18.40 11.65 -18.18
N ARG A 23 17.72 11.84 -19.32
CA ARG A 23 17.04 13.09 -19.67
C ARG A 23 15.96 13.43 -18.64
N PHE A 24 15.04 12.49 -18.34
CA PHE A 24 14.00 12.66 -17.34
C PHE A 24 14.59 13.07 -15.99
N ARG A 25 15.59 12.34 -15.49
CA ARG A 25 16.22 12.63 -14.19
C ARG A 25 16.85 14.02 -14.16
N ARG A 26 17.58 14.40 -15.20
CA ARG A 26 18.22 15.72 -15.28
C ARG A 26 17.18 16.85 -15.33
N GLU A 27 16.08 16.63 -16.05
CA GLU A 27 15.08 17.67 -16.29
C GLU A 27 14.04 17.77 -15.18
N CYS A 28 13.69 16.68 -14.49
CA CYS A 28 12.58 16.64 -13.55
C CYS A 28 12.98 16.33 -12.10
N ILE A 29 14.20 15.85 -11.82
CA ILE A 29 14.66 15.64 -10.46
C ILE A 29 15.61 16.77 -10.08
N ARG A 30 15.13 17.73 -9.28
CA ARG A 30 15.83 18.98 -8.98
C ARG A 30 15.78 19.32 -7.50
N ILE A 31 16.75 20.09 -7.03
CA ILE A 31 16.68 20.73 -5.72
C ILE A 31 15.74 21.92 -5.88
N GLN A 32 14.64 21.93 -5.11
CA GLN A 32 13.68 23.03 -5.14
C GLN A 32 14.32 24.29 -4.55
N ARG A 33 13.95 25.47 -5.07
CA ARG A 33 14.59 26.75 -4.69
C ARG A 33 14.45 27.06 -3.21
N ASP A 34 13.33 26.66 -2.61
CA ASP A 34 12.96 26.99 -1.24
C ASP A 34 13.07 25.79 -0.28
N ASP A 35 13.67 24.68 -0.72
CA ASP A 35 13.88 23.51 0.14
C ASP A 35 15.06 23.74 1.09
N PRO A 36 14.83 23.89 2.41
CA PRO A 36 15.88 24.13 3.39
C PRO A 36 16.84 22.94 3.55
N THR A 37 16.44 21.75 3.12
CA THR A 37 17.25 20.53 3.20
C THR A 37 18.24 20.40 2.03
N GLY A 38 17.98 21.10 0.92
CA GLY A 38 18.78 21.02 -0.30
C GLY A 38 18.74 19.63 -0.96
N LEU A 39 17.71 18.83 -0.68
CA LEU A 39 17.57 17.49 -1.24
C LEU A 39 16.88 17.55 -2.61
N PRO A 40 17.23 16.65 -3.53
CA PRO A 40 16.51 16.56 -4.80
C PRO A 40 15.08 16.05 -4.57
N SER A 41 14.13 16.56 -5.34
CA SER A 41 12.74 16.08 -5.40
C SER A 41 12.24 16.00 -6.85
N LEU A 42 11.11 15.31 -7.05
CA LEU A 42 10.38 15.38 -8.32
C LEU A 42 9.78 16.78 -8.45
N ASP A 43 10.32 17.57 -9.37
CA ASP A 43 9.91 18.95 -9.57
C ASP A 43 8.71 19.03 -10.53
N LEU A 44 7.51 19.23 -9.96
CA LEU A 44 6.28 19.39 -10.73
C LEU A 44 6.30 20.67 -11.60
N GLU A 45 6.99 21.72 -11.16
CA GLU A 45 7.16 22.95 -11.94
C GLU A 45 8.05 22.73 -13.17
N ALA A 46 9.02 21.81 -13.07
CA ALA A 46 9.80 21.40 -14.24
C ALA A 46 8.94 20.72 -15.31
N LEU A 47 7.89 20.00 -14.91
CA LEU A 47 6.94 19.37 -15.81
C LEU A 47 5.93 20.39 -16.34
N VAL A 48 5.26 21.10 -15.43
CA VAL A 48 4.20 22.07 -15.72
C VAL A 48 4.54 23.39 -15.02
N PRO A 49 5.25 24.32 -15.69
CA PRO A 49 5.68 25.58 -15.09
C PRO A 49 4.50 26.46 -14.70
N VAL A 50 4.59 27.07 -13.51
CA VAL A 50 3.59 28.04 -13.04
C VAL A 50 3.76 29.35 -13.82
N PRO A 51 2.67 29.92 -14.40
CA PRO A 51 2.71 31.22 -15.05
C PRO A 51 3.13 32.35 -14.09
N LEU A 52 3.79 33.39 -14.61
CA LEU A 52 4.28 34.51 -13.78
C LEU A 52 3.13 35.27 -13.12
N GLU A 53 2.01 35.39 -13.82
CA GLU A 53 0.79 36.05 -13.33
C GLU A 53 0.21 35.29 -12.11
N ILE A 54 0.32 33.96 -12.11
CA ILE A 54 -0.10 33.11 -10.98
C ILE A 54 0.92 33.18 -9.84
N LEU A 55 2.23 33.17 -10.14
CA LEU A 55 3.25 33.33 -9.11
C LEU A 55 3.14 34.68 -8.38
N ALA A 56 2.69 35.72 -9.07
CA ALA A 56 2.47 37.03 -8.46
C ALA A 56 1.43 36.98 -7.34
N THR A 57 0.41 36.10 -7.44
CA THR A 57 -0.65 35.98 -6.44
C THR A 57 -0.18 35.35 -5.12
N ILE A 58 1.01 34.76 -5.09
CA ILE A 58 1.60 34.22 -3.85
C ILE A 58 2.06 35.35 -2.92
N GLN A 59 2.55 36.46 -3.51
CA GLN A 59 3.10 37.60 -2.77
C GLN A 59 2.11 38.77 -2.64
N ASP A 60 1.15 38.85 -3.57
CA ASP A 60 0.16 39.92 -3.68
C ASP A 60 -1.24 39.32 -3.84
N ASP A 61 -2.04 39.36 -2.77
CA ASP A 61 -3.40 38.84 -2.72
C ASP A 61 -4.47 39.88 -3.14
N SER A 62 -4.07 40.96 -3.81
CA SER A 62 -4.99 42.00 -4.28
C SER A 62 -5.92 41.53 -5.40
N ASP A 63 -7.11 42.15 -5.47
CA ASP A 63 -8.07 41.95 -6.55
C ASP A 63 -7.44 42.20 -7.93
N GLU A 64 -6.52 43.15 -8.05
CA GLU A 64 -5.81 43.44 -9.29
C GLU A 64 -4.91 42.29 -9.75
N ALA A 65 -4.15 41.69 -8.83
CA ALA A 65 -3.29 40.55 -9.12
C ALA A 65 -4.12 39.32 -9.52
N GLN A 66 -5.20 39.05 -8.78
CA GLN A 66 -6.13 37.96 -9.09
C GLN A 66 -6.83 38.15 -10.45
N GLN A 67 -7.27 39.36 -10.77
CA GLN A 67 -7.87 39.67 -12.08
C GLN A 67 -6.87 39.48 -13.23
N ALA A 68 -5.60 39.86 -13.03
CA ALA A 68 -4.56 39.64 -14.04
C ALA A 68 -4.28 38.15 -14.24
N ALA A 69 -4.19 37.37 -13.16
CA ALA A 69 -4.04 35.92 -13.20
C ALA A 69 -5.22 35.24 -13.90
N LEU A 70 -6.45 35.62 -13.52
CA LEU A 70 -7.68 35.09 -14.09
C LEU A 70 -7.78 35.40 -15.59
N ALA A 71 -7.43 36.63 -16.00
CA ALA A 71 -7.44 37.02 -17.41
C ALA A 71 -6.38 36.26 -18.25
N ALA A 72 -5.23 35.95 -17.66
CA ALA A 72 -4.13 35.28 -18.36
C ALA A 72 -4.30 33.74 -18.43
N THR A 73 -4.86 33.15 -17.38
CA THR A 73 -4.82 31.68 -17.18
C THR A 73 -6.18 31.04 -16.98
N GLY A 74 -7.20 31.82 -16.60
CA GLY A 74 -8.51 31.30 -16.17
C GLY A 74 -8.59 30.91 -14.69
N TYR A 75 -7.55 31.18 -13.90
CA TYR A 75 -7.48 30.88 -12.46
C TYR A 75 -7.16 32.14 -11.66
N GLU A 76 -7.79 32.31 -10.51
CA GLU A 76 -7.67 33.52 -9.68
C GLU A 76 -6.37 33.53 -8.88
N ASP A 77 -5.85 32.36 -8.50
CA ASP A 77 -4.66 32.24 -7.68
C ASP A 77 -3.84 30.98 -7.97
N TRP A 78 -2.68 30.92 -7.29
CA TRP A 78 -1.77 29.77 -7.31
C TRP A 78 -2.38 28.47 -6.80
N HIS A 79 -3.29 28.54 -5.83
CA HIS A 79 -3.87 27.35 -5.22
C HIS A 79 -4.74 26.61 -6.25
N ASP A 80 -5.71 27.31 -6.83
CA ASP A 80 -6.63 26.76 -7.82
C ASP A 80 -5.89 26.29 -9.08
N TRP A 81 -4.89 27.07 -9.50
CA TRP A 81 -4.05 26.71 -10.65
C TRP A 81 -3.27 25.41 -10.40
N SER A 82 -2.63 25.28 -9.23
CA SER A 82 -1.80 24.11 -8.89
C SER A 82 -2.64 22.86 -8.76
N VAL A 83 -3.80 22.93 -8.10
CA VAL A 83 -4.74 21.80 -8.03
C VAL A 83 -5.18 21.38 -9.42
N ALA A 84 -5.48 22.31 -10.33
CA ALA A 84 -5.93 21.99 -11.68
C ALA A 84 -4.81 21.41 -12.59
N HIS A 85 -3.58 21.88 -12.46
CA HIS A 85 -2.48 21.55 -13.39
C HIS A 85 -1.46 20.55 -12.86
N TRP A 86 -1.33 20.44 -11.54
CA TRP A 86 -0.51 19.45 -10.87
C TRP A 86 -1.33 18.33 -10.25
N GLY A 87 -2.60 18.58 -9.87
CA GLY A 87 -3.43 17.63 -9.10
C GLY A 87 -3.18 17.65 -7.60
N THR A 88 -2.33 18.57 -7.13
CA THR A 88 -1.90 18.77 -5.74
C THR A 88 -1.69 20.25 -5.52
N GLU A 89 -1.80 20.69 -4.28
CA GLU A 89 -1.53 22.07 -3.88
C GLU A 89 -0.03 22.39 -4.02
N GLU A 90 0.84 21.54 -3.48
CA GLU A 90 2.27 21.80 -3.41
C GLU A 90 3.08 20.86 -4.31
N ASN A 91 4.34 21.27 -4.56
CA ASN A 91 5.33 20.44 -5.23
C ASN A 91 5.66 19.19 -4.38
N ALA A 92 6.28 18.17 -5.00
CA ALA A 92 6.58 16.94 -4.28
C ALA A 92 7.65 17.14 -3.19
N HIS A 93 7.53 16.42 -2.08
CA HIS A 93 8.48 16.43 -0.98
C HIS A 93 8.76 15.00 -0.49
N ALA A 94 9.57 14.86 0.58
CA ALA A 94 9.97 13.56 1.13
C ALA A 94 10.48 12.57 0.06
N PHE A 95 11.26 13.08 -0.89
CA PHE A 95 11.66 12.33 -2.07
C PHE A 95 12.82 11.37 -1.78
N SER A 96 12.75 10.20 -2.40
CA SER A 96 13.89 9.28 -2.54
C SER A 96 13.84 8.60 -3.91
N GLY A 97 14.98 8.43 -4.56
CA GLY A 97 15.04 7.86 -5.90
C GLY A 97 16.34 7.13 -6.17
N ARG A 98 16.24 6.04 -6.95
CA ARG A 98 17.38 5.21 -7.35
C ARG A 98 17.25 4.70 -8.77
N LEU A 99 18.38 4.35 -9.36
CA LEU A 99 18.44 3.63 -10.62
C LEU A 99 18.68 2.15 -10.31
N ILE A 100 17.85 1.27 -10.86
CA ILE A 100 18.00 -0.19 -10.78
C ILE A 100 18.56 -0.64 -12.13
N GLY A 101 19.83 -1.04 -12.13
CA GLY A 101 20.60 -1.23 -13.36
C GLY A 101 20.72 0.09 -14.14
N ASP A 102 20.46 0.05 -15.44
CA ASP A 102 20.47 1.21 -16.36
C ASP A 102 19.14 1.43 -17.10
N THR A 103 18.13 0.62 -16.78
CA THR A 103 16.84 0.57 -17.50
C THR A 103 15.63 0.85 -16.62
N ILE A 104 15.78 0.97 -15.30
CA ILE A 104 14.67 1.26 -14.39
C ILE A 104 15.06 2.40 -13.46
N PHE A 105 14.23 3.43 -13.41
CA PHE A 105 14.26 4.47 -12.39
C PHE A 105 13.08 4.27 -11.44
N ASP A 106 13.37 4.16 -10.14
CA ASP A 106 12.40 3.88 -9.09
C ASP A 106 12.50 5.02 -8.08
N CYS A 107 11.40 5.69 -7.78
CA CYS A 107 11.36 6.75 -6.78
C CYS A 107 10.06 6.77 -5.99
N VAL A 108 10.13 7.30 -4.77
CA VAL A 108 9.00 7.64 -3.91
C VAL A 108 9.04 9.12 -3.56
N PHE A 109 7.86 9.70 -3.37
CA PHE A 109 7.68 11.08 -2.93
C PHE A 109 6.29 11.25 -2.32
N GLU A 110 6.10 12.36 -1.61
CA GLU A 110 4.82 12.77 -1.06
C GLU A 110 4.33 14.05 -1.73
N THR A 111 3.01 14.17 -1.88
CA THR A 111 2.32 15.39 -2.33
C THR A 111 1.19 15.73 -1.37
N SER A 112 0.70 16.97 -1.42
CA SER A 112 -0.46 17.39 -0.64
C SER A 112 -1.73 16.78 -1.21
N TRP A 113 -2.49 16.12 -0.34
CA TRP A 113 -3.84 15.59 -0.54
C TRP A 113 -3.96 14.41 -1.49
N SER A 114 -3.45 14.51 -2.71
CA SER A 114 -3.64 13.52 -3.75
C SER A 114 -2.40 13.32 -4.63
N ALA A 115 -2.39 12.21 -5.36
CA ALA A 115 -1.38 11.95 -6.39
C ALA A 115 -1.41 13.02 -7.49
N PRO A 116 -0.24 13.44 -8.05
CA PRO A 116 -0.18 14.52 -9.03
C PRO A 116 -0.56 14.05 -10.45
N GLU A 117 -1.77 13.52 -10.64
CA GLU A 117 -2.22 12.89 -11.90
C GLU A 117 -2.05 13.79 -13.14
N PRO A 118 -2.49 15.07 -13.14
CA PRO A 118 -2.26 15.97 -14.27
C PRO A 118 -0.76 16.16 -14.63
N ALA A 119 0.11 16.26 -13.63
CA ALA A 119 1.56 16.35 -13.89
C ALA A 119 2.12 15.04 -14.47
N LEU A 120 1.58 13.89 -14.04
CA LEU A 120 1.94 12.57 -14.57
C LEU A 120 1.48 12.39 -16.03
N GLU A 121 0.35 12.98 -16.42
CA GLU A 121 -0.07 13.05 -17.84
C GLU A 121 0.94 13.81 -18.69
N VAL A 122 1.39 14.97 -18.22
CA VAL A 122 2.42 15.77 -18.90
C VAL A 122 3.76 15.05 -18.94
N LEU A 123 4.14 14.36 -17.87
CA LEU A 123 5.34 13.51 -17.84
C LEU A 123 5.24 12.43 -18.92
N ALA A 124 4.13 11.69 -18.97
CA ALA A 124 3.94 10.65 -19.97
C ALA A 124 4.08 11.22 -21.39
N ALA A 125 3.40 12.32 -21.70
CA ALA A 125 3.43 12.96 -23.02
C ALA A 125 4.83 13.48 -23.39
N ARG A 126 5.59 14.01 -22.43
CA ARG A 126 6.94 14.55 -22.64
C ARG A 126 7.99 13.47 -22.88
N TYR A 127 7.80 12.28 -22.29
CA TYR A 127 8.74 11.17 -22.35
C TYR A 127 8.08 9.91 -22.95
N PRO A 128 7.65 9.94 -24.23
CA PRO A 128 6.83 8.88 -24.82
C PRO A 128 7.56 7.53 -24.99
N ALA A 129 8.90 7.54 -24.91
CA ALA A 129 9.73 6.34 -24.93
C ALA A 129 9.88 5.66 -23.56
N LEU A 130 9.38 6.29 -22.49
CA LEU A 130 9.31 5.68 -21.17
C LEU A 130 7.98 4.94 -21.00
N SER A 131 8.01 3.91 -20.17
CA SER A 131 6.84 3.21 -19.67
C SER A 131 6.97 3.01 -18.17
N GLY A 132 5.89 2.82 -17.44
CA GLY A 132 6.02 2.73 -16.00
C GLY A 132 4.75 2.49 -15.22
N ALA A 133 4.95 2.32 -13.93
CA ALA A 133 3.94 2.13 -12.91
C ALA A 133 3.88 3.36 -12.00
N VAL A 134 2.67 3.74 -11.61
CA VAL A 134 2.42 4.70 -10.53
C VAL A 134 1.58 4.01 -9.49
N LEU A 135 2.01 4.04 -8.24
CA LEU A 135 1.20 3.67 -7.09
C LEU A 135 1.05 4.91 -6.23
N ALA A 136 -0.15 5.22 -5.77
CA ALA A 136 -0.33 6.21 -4.73
C ALA A 136 -1.29 5.71 -3.67
N SER A 137 -1.03 6.14 -2.43
CA SER A 137 -1.89 5.88 -1.29
C SER A 137 -2.24 7.17 -0.59
N GLU A 138 -3.54 7.39 -0.43
CA GLU A 138 -4.15 8.53 0.24
C GLU A 138 -4.78 8.00 1.54
N LEU A 139 -3.94 7.49 2.45
CA LEU A 139 -4.35 6.74 3.65
C LEU A 139 -5.46 7.42 4.46
N LEU A 140 -5.42 8.74 4.58
CA LEU A 140 -6.40 9.53 5.33
C LEU A 140 -7.73 9.71 4.60
N LEU A 141 -7.72 9.65 3.26
CA LEU A 141 -8.92 9.63 2.42
C LEU A 141 -9.44 8.21 2.19
N GLY A 142 -8.65 7.19 2.52
CA GLY A 142 -9.02 5.80 2.34
C GLY A 142 -9.08 5.38 0.87
N GLU A 143 -8.30 6.04 0.01
CA GLU A 143 -8.19 5.74 -1.42
C GLU A 143 -6.77 5.34 -1.80
N CYS A 144 -6.65 4.55 -2.87
CA CYS A 144 -5.40 4.27 -3.54
C CYS A 144 -5.55 4.39 -5.05
N LEU A 145 -4.44 4.65 -5.73
CA LEU A 145 -4.35 4.81 -7.17
C LEU A 145 -3.31 3.86 -7.74
N LEU A 146 -3.68 3.18 -8.83
CA LEU A 146 -2.74 2.48 -9.70
C LEU A 146 -2.77 3.11 -11.08
N GLY A 147 -1.64 3.66 -11.49
CA GLY A 147 -1.41 4.29 -12.77
C GLY A 147 -0.42 3.53 -13.65
N GLU A 148 -0.55 3.75 -14.94
CA GLU A 148 0.32 3.24 -15.99
C GLU A 148 0.74 4.39 -16.90
N ILE A 149 2.03 4.47 -17.17
CA ILE A 149 2.61 5.32 -18.20
C ILE A 149 3.00 4.43 -19.38
N ARG A 150 2.50 4.73 -20.57
CA ARG A 150 2.89 4.02 -21.81
C ARG A 150 2.62 4.88 -23.03
N ASN A 151 3.57 4.87 -23.98
CA ASN A 151 3.39 5.45 -25.32
C ASN A 151 2.89 6.91 -25.30
N GLY A 152 3.41 7.73 -24.38
CA GLY A 152 2.99 9.12 -24.30
C GLY A 152 1.71 9.38 -23.51
N ALA A 153 1.09 8.35 -22.92
CA ALA A 153 -0.16 8.48 -22.17
C ALA A 153 -0.02 7.98 -20.74
N PHE A 154 -0.73 8.65 -19.82
CA PHE A 154 -0.96 8.19 -18.46
C PHE A 154 -2.41 7.72 -18.34
N THR A 155 -2.63 6.58 -17.70
CA THR A 155 -3.97 6.10 -17.34
C THR A 155 -3.96 5.60 -15.91
N SER A 156 -5.01 5.88 -15.15
CA SER A 156 -5.11 5.48 -13.75
C SER A 156 -6.44 4.79 -13.46
N ALA A 157 -6.48 4.09 -12.33
CA ALA A 157 -7.69 3.65 -11.69
C ALA A 157 -7.56 3.90 -10.18
N ARG A 158 -8.62 4.43 -9.58
CA ARG A 158 -8.74 4.59 -8.13
C ARG A 158 -9.59 3.49 -7.53
N ALA A 159 -9.33 3.14 -6.29
CA ALA A 159 -10.15 2.24 -5.47
C ALA A 159 -10.02 2.59 -3.99
N ALA A 160 -10.85 1.97 -3.16
CA ALA A 160 -10.65 1.99 -1.72
C ALA A 160 -9.22 1.51 -1.39
N CYS A 161 -8.61 2.13 -0.39
CA CYS A 161 -7.22 1.88 -0.01
C CYS A 161 -7.00 0.39 0.23
N ASP A 162 -6.08 -0.17 -0.55
CA ASP A 162 -5.62 -1.54 -0.41
C ASP A 162 -4.24 -1.51 0.23
N ARG A 163 -4.08 -2.16 1.38
CA ARG A 163 -2.82 -2.13 2.14
C ARG A 163 -1.64 -2.71 1.38
N GLN A 164 -1.88 -3.56 0.39
CA GLN A 164 -0.79 -4.09 -0.41
C GLN A 164 -0.24 -3.03 -1.38
N VAL A 165 -0.98 -1.96 -1.65
CA VAL A 165 -0.44 -0.76 -2.33
C VAL A 165 0.53 -0.03 -1.40
N ASP A 166 0.17 0.19 -0.14
CA ASP A 166 1.08 0.77 0.86
C ASP A 166 2.36 -0.06 1.01
N MET A 167 2.20 -1.38 1.10
CA MET A 167 3.34 -2.30 1.15
C MET A 167 4.24 -2.14 -0.08
N LEU A 168 3.66 -2.06 -1.29
CA LEU A 168 4.45 -1.86 -2.51
C LEU A 168 5.13 -0.49 -2.54
N ILE A 169 4.52 0.57 -2.00
CA ILE A 169 5.17 1.88 -1.86
C ILE A 169 6.33 1.76 -0.87
N ASN A 170 6.10 1.23 0.33
CA ASN A 170 7.09 1.08 1.40
C ASN A 170 8.20 0.07 1.09
N ALA A 171 7.95 -0.88 0.18
CA ALA A 171 8.96 -1.81 -0.32
C ALA A 171 10.13 -1.07 -0.98
N PHE A 172 9.93 0.18 -1.44
CA PHE A 172 11.00 1.03 -1.93
C PHE A 172 12.14 1.21 -0.90
N ASP A 173 11.79 1.54 0.35
CA ASP A 173 12.72 1.87 1.44
C ASP A 173 13.43 0.64 2.01
N GLN A 174 12.95 -0.56 1.70
CA GLN A 174 13.60 -1.79 2.09
C GLN A 174 14.89 -1.93 1.28
N ALA A 175 15.99 -1.49 1.86
CA ALA A 175 17.32 -1.62 1.29
C ALA A 175 17.58 -3.09 0.92
N GLY A 176 17.93 -3.34 -0.35
CA GLY A 176 18.24 -4.69 -0.84
C GLY A 176 17.26 -5.20 -1.90
N GLN A 177 17.16 -6.53 -1.98
CA GLN A 177 16.58 -7.24 -3.11
C GLN A 177 15.07 -6.95 -3.28
N ILE A 178 14.29 -6.79 -2.21
CA ILE A 178 12.83 -6.65 -2.32
C ILE A 178 12.39 -5.35 -3.00
N GLY A 179 13.07 -4.23 -2.73
CA GLY A 179 12.80 -2.99 -3.42
C GLY A 179 13.00 -3.10 -4.93
N GLU A 180 14.05 -3.79 -5.36
CA GLU A 180 14.33 -4.05 -6.78
C GLU A 180 13.35 -5.06 -7.39
N LEU A 181 13.06 -6.17 -6.71
CA LEU A 181 12.12 -7.18 -7.18
C LEU A 181 10.70 -6.62 -7.33
N SER A 182 10.27 -5.75 -6.42
CA SER A 182 8.98 -5.07 -6.52
C SER A 182 8.93 -4.08 -7.67
N ALA A 183 10.00 -3.32 -7.95
CA ALA A 183 10.09 -2.49 -9.15
C ALA A 183 9.99 -3.34 -10.43
N HIS A 184 10.71 -4.46 -10.50
CA HIS A 184 10.61 -5.38 -11.63
C HIS A 184 9.22 -6.00 -11.78
N ALA A 185 8.55 -6.33 -10.68
CA ALA A 185 7.19 -6.87 -10.69
C ALA A 185 6.17 -5.83 -11.19
N LEU A 186 6.32 -4.57 -10.78
CA LEU A 186 5.49 -3.45 -11.25
C LEU A 186 5.64 -3.24 -12.75
N ILE A 187 6.87 -3.22 -13.25
CA ILE A 187 7.14 -3.11 -14.69
C ILE A 187 6.60 -4.32 -15.46
N GLU A 188 6.80 -5.55 -14.98
CA GLU A 188 6.27 -6.73 -15.69
C GLU A 188 4.75 -6.71 -15.77
N ALA A 189 4.08 -6.48 -14.63
CA ALA A 189 2.63 -6.54 -14.55
C ALA A 189 1.95 -5.49 -15.44
N ILE A 190 2.59 -4.33 -15.59
CA ILE A 190 2.07 -3.29 -16.48
C ILE A 190 2.49 -3.55 -17.92
N VAL A 191 3.76 -3.78 -18.22
CA VAL A 191 4.25 -3.94 -19.62
C VAL A 191 3.65 -5.15 -20.32
N ALA A 192 3.39 -6.25 -19.60
CA ALA A 192 2.87 -7.48 -20.18
C ALA A 192 1.52 -7.25 -20.88
N PRO A 193 1.39 -7.57 -22.18
CA PRO A 193 0.11 -7.47 -22.86
C PRO A 193 -0.87 -8.42 -22.20
N THR A 194 -1.96 -7.90 -21.64
CA THR A 194 -3.00 -8.73 -21.06
C THR A 194 -3.67 -9.50 -22.20
N ALA A 195 -3.33 -10.79 -22.34
CA ALA A 195 -3.85 -11.64 -23.39
C ALA A 195 -5.40 -11.62 -23.35
N GLY A 196 -6.02 -11.01 -24.36
CA GLY A 196 -7.48 -10.95 -24.50
C GLY A 196 -8.17 -9.69 -23.96
N GLN A 197 -7.46 -8.69 -23.44
CA GLN A 197 -8.09 -7.38 -23.20
C GLN A 197 -8.11 -6.54 -24.48
N ALA A 198 -9.29 -6.03 -24.83
CA ALA A 198 -9.43 -5.05 -25.89
C ALA A 198 -8.61 -3.81 -25.53
N ALA A 199 -7.86 -3.28 -26.49
CA ALA A 199 -7.09 -2.05 -26.32
C ALA A 199 -8.04 -0.92 -25.84
N GLY A 200 -7.87 -0.47 -24.59
CA GLY A 200 -8.59 0.67 -24.03
C GLY A 200 -9.38 0.43 -22.74
N ALA A 201 -9.58 -0.81 -22.28
CA ALA A 201 -10.21 -1.05 -20.98
C ALA A 201 -9.16 -1.03 -19.85
N SER A 202 -9.16 0.01 -19.02
CA SER A 202 -8.32 0.03 -17.80
C SER A 202 -8.78 -1.08 -16.86
N ALA A 203 -7.90 -2.05 -16.57
CA ALA A 203 -8.18 -3.07 -15.56
C ALA A 203 -8.40 -2.41 -14.20
N SER A 204 -9.35 -2.94 -13.40
CA SER A 204 -9.61 -2.45 -12.06
C SER A 204 -8.38 -2.60 -11.15
N VAL A 205 -8.28 -1.75 -10.12
CA VAL A 205 -7.18 -1.79 -9.14
C VAL A 205 -6.95 -3.20 -8.57
N PRO A 206 -7.97 -3.95 -8.10
CA PRO A 206 -7.75 -5.31 -7.57
C PRO A 206 -7.15 -6.28 -8.59
N THR A 207 -7.54 -6.15 -9.87
CA THR A 207 -7.02 -6.99 -10.95
C THR A 207 -5.56 -6.69 -11.21
N ARG A 208 -5.19 -5.41 -11.33
CA ARG A 208 -3.80 -4.98 -11.53
C ARG A 208 -2.93 -5.36 -10.34
N LEU A 209 -3.41 -5.16 -9.13
CA LEU A 209 -2.70 -5.50 -7.91
C LEU A 209 -2.41 -7.01 -7.83
N SER A 210 -3.39 -7.84 -8.19
CA SER A 210 -3.21 -9.30 -8.28
C SER A 210 -2.14 -9.70 -9.31
N GLN A 211 -2.06 -9.00 -10.45
CA GLN A 211 -1.00 -9.22 -11.44
C GLN A 211 0.38 -8.82 -10.92
N ILE A 212 0.48 -7.68 -10.24
CA ILE A 212 1.71 -7.19 -9.60
C ILE A 212 2.18 -8.18 -8.54
N LEU A 213 1.30 -8.63 -7.65
CA LEU A 213 1.61 -9.59 -6.60
C LEU A 213 2.00 -10.95 -7.19
N ALA A 214 1.33 -11.41 -8.25
CA ALA A 214 1.73 -12.62 -8.96
C ALA A 214 3.15 -12.49 -9.56
N ALA A 215 3.49 -11.33 -10.13
CA ALA A 215 4.83 -11.07 -10.64
C ALA A 215 5.88 -10.99 -9.52
N LEU A 216 5.53 -10.39 -8.37
CA LEU A 216 6.41 -10.29 -7.21
C LEU A 216 6.66 -11.67 -6.58
N THR A 217 5.62 -12.46 -6.37
CA THR A 217 5.72 -13.80 -5.78
C THR A 217 6.56 -14.77 -6.62
N ARG A 218 6.61 -14.62 -7.95
CA ARG A 218 7.52 -15.39 -8.82
C ARG A 218 9.01 -15.06 -8.61
N ARG A 219 9.31 -13.91 -8.01
CA ARG A 219 10.66 -13.37 -7.84
C ARG A 219 11.19 -13.51 -6.43
N THR A 220 10.32 -13.69 -5.46
CA THR A 220 10.68 -13.75 -4.04
C THR A 220 10.83 -15.19 -3.59
N SER A 221 11.39 -15.39 -2.38
CA SER A 221 11.40 -16.72 -1.80
C SER A 221 9.99 -17.28 -1.63
N ARG A 222 9.90 -18.61 -1.58
CA ARG A 222 8.65 -19.32 -1.30
C ARG A 222 7.98 -18.80 -0.02
N ARG A 223 8.76 -18.48 1.02
CA ARG A 223 8.26 -17.98 2.30
C ARG A 223 7.59 -16.61 2.12
N LEU A 224 8.26 -15.65 1.51
CA LEU A 224 7.68 -14.32 1.30
C LEU A 224 6.46 -14.40 0.37
N ALA A 225 6.57 -15.14 -0.73
CA ALA A 225 5.45 -15.37 -1.64
C ALA A 225 4.23 -15.95 -0.92
N ARG A 226 4.45 -16.95 -0.07
CA ARG A 226 3.39 -17.59 0.72
C ARG A 226 2.71 -16.61 1.67
N THR A 227 3.48 -15.77 2.35
CA THR A 227 2.95 -14.80 3.32
C THR A 227 2.17 -13.69 2.64
N LEU A 228 2.65 -13.17 1.49
CA LEU A 228 1.94 -12.16 0.70
C LEU A 228 0.56 -12.66 0.22
N MET A 229 0.50 -13.91 -0.25
CA MET A 229 -0.77 -14.51 -0.65
C MET A 229 -1.70 -14.76 0.55
N PHE A 230 -1.14 -15.19 1.69
CA PHE A 230 -1.91 -15.39 2.91
C PHE A 230 -2.55 -14.07 3.40
N GLU A 231 -1.78 -12.97 3.39
CA GLU A 231 -2.30 -11.65 3.70
C GLU A 231 -3.43 -11.25 2.76
N ARG A 232 -3.26 -11.45 1.45
CA ARG A 232 -4.31 -11.17 0.45
C ARG A 232 -5.60 -11.90 0.80
N HIS A 233 -5.50 -13.21 1.06
CA HIS A 233 -6.66 -14.02 1.44
C HIS A 233 -7.31 -13.53 2.75
N ALA A 234 -6.52 -13.06 3.72
CA ALA A 234 -7.03 -12.47 4.95
C ALA A 234 -7.80 -11.16 4.70
N LEU A 235 -7.29 -10.28 3.85
CA LEU A 235 -7.94 -9.03 3.48
C LEU A 235 -9.23 -9.27 2.70
N ASP A 236 -9.21 -10.14 1.69
CA ASP A 236 -10.38 -10.50 0.89
C ASP A 236 -11.48 -11.13 1.77
N LEU A 237 -11.10 -12.07 2.64
CA LEU A 237 -12.02 -12.70 3.59
C LEU A 237 -12.62 -11.67 4.57
N ALA A 238 -11.80 -10.74 5.07
CA ALA A 238 -12.27 -9.68 5.96
C ALA A 238 -13.28 -8.76 5.25
N ALA A 239 -13.05 -8.43 3.99
CA ALA A 239 -13.96 -7.63 3.17
C ALA A 239 -15.28 -8.36 2.90
N GLU A 240 -15.26 -9.66 2.56
CA GLU A 240 -16.48 -10.46 2.38
C GLU A 240 -17.31 -10.53 3.66
N LEU A 241 -16.67 -10.78 4.81
CA LEU A 241 -17.34 -10.81 6.11
C LEU A 241 -17.93 -9.44 6.49
N ALA A 242 -17.23 -8.34 6.18
CA ALA A 242 -17.73 -6.99 6.39
C ALA A 242 -18.93 -6.67 5.48
N ALA A 243 -18.97 -7.23 4.27
CA ALA A 243 -20.11 -7.16 3.35
C ALA A 243 -21.28 -8.08 3.75
N GLY A 244 -21.18 -8.79 4.87
CA GLY A 244 -22.24 -9.64 5.41
C GLY A 244 -22.22 -11.08 4.94
N ALA A 245 -21.14 -11.53 4.28
CA ALA A 245 -20.98 -12.93 3.93
C ALA A 245 -20.97 -13.82 5.18
N ASN A 246 -21.59 -15.00 5.09
CA ASN A 246 -21.61 -15.93 6.20
C ASN A 246 -20.30 -16.73 6.26
N ALA A 247 -19.66 -16.78 7.43
CA ALA A 247 -18.42 -17.52 7.64
C ALA A 247 -18.55 -19.01 7.32
N ARG A 248 -19.72 -19.62 7.55
CA ARG A 248 -19.98 -21.02 7.20
C ARG A 248 -19.97 -21.22 5.69
N ASP A 249 -20.66 -20.38 4.95
CA ASP A 249 -20.73 -20.47 3.48
C ASP A 249 -19.35 -20.24 2.86
N LEU A 250 -18.55 -19.33 3.44
CA LEU A 250 -17.14 -19.14 3.10
C LEU A 250 -16.30 -20.41 3.32
N ARG A 251 -16.45 -21.09 4.47
CA ARG A 251 -15.77 -22.38 4.73
C ARG A 251 -16.21 -23.45 3.74
N GLU A 252 -17.51 -23.56 3.48
CA GLU A 252 -18.05 -24.55 2.55
C GLU A 252 -17.54 -24.32 1.12
N ARG A 253 -17.48 -23.05 0.66
CA ARG A 253 -16.86 -22.69 -0.61
C ARG A 253 -15.38 -23.06 -0.66
N ALA A 254 -14.61 -22.72 0.37
CA ALA A 254 -13.20 -23.08 0.47
C ALA A 254 -13.00 -24.60 0.39
N LEU A 255 -13.80 -25.41 1.09
CA LEU A 255 -13.69 -26.87 1.03
C LEU A 255 -13.92 -27.47 -0.37
N THR A 256 -14.64 -26.77 -1.25
CA THR A 256 -14.83 -27.19 -2.66
C THR A 256 -13.68 -26.79 -3.57
N GLN A 257 -12.91 -25.78 -3.20
CA GLN A 257 -11.74 -25.31 -3.94
C GLN A 257 -10.52 -26.06 -3.39
N ALA A 258 -10.07 -27.12 -4.07
CA ALA A 258 -8.93 -27.92 -3.60
C ALA A 258 -7.58 -27.22 -3.85
N ASP A 259 -7.47 -25.96 -3.46
CA ASP A 259 -6.30 -25.10 -3.68
C ASP A 259 -5.73 -24.51 -2.39
N GLN A 260 -4.66 -23.74 -2.52
CA GLN A 260 -3.97 -23.13 -1.41
C GLN A 260 -4.79 -22.04 -0.71
N ALA A 261 -5.63 -21.31 -1.45
CA ALA A 261 -6.48 -20.27 -0.91
C ALA A 261 -7.52 -20.86 0.05
N ALA A 262 -8.08 -22.02 -0.29
CA ALA A 262 -8.96 -22.75 0.61
C ALA A 262 -8.30 -23.12 1.93
N GLY A 263 -7.05 -23.58 1.89
CA GLY A 263 -6.26 -23.87 3.09
C GLY A 263 -6.13 -22.66 4.01
N ASP A 264 -5.94 -21.48 3.44
CA ASP A 264 -5.80 -20.21 4.17
C ASP A 264 -7.10 -19.73 4.75
N ILE A 265 -8.17 -19.74 3.96
CA ILE A 265 -9.51 -19.39 4.41
C ILE A 265 -9.92 -20.28 5.59
N MET A 266 -9.64 -21.59 5.50
CA MET A 266 -9.91 -22.50 6.62
C MET A 266 -9.08 -22.14 7.85
N CYS A 267 -7.78 -21.86 7.70
CA CYS A 267 -6.92 -21.41 8.81
C CYS A 267 -7.43 -20.13 9.48
N LEU A 268 -7.82 -19.14 8.66
CA LEU A 268 -8.30 -17.83 9.11
C LEU A 268 -9.68 -17.91 9.76
N LEU A 269 -10.51 -18.87 9.37
CA LEU A 269 -11.82 -19.09 9.98
C LEU A 269 -11.78 -20.10 11.13
N THR A 270 -10.66 -20.77 11.39
CA THR A 270 -10.55 -21.69 12.53
C THR A 270 -10.68 -20.91 13.85
N ASP A 271 -11.31 -21.51 14.86
CA ASP A 271 -11.48 -20.94 16.21
C ASP A 271 -12.09 -19.53 16.26
N ASP A 272 -12.97 -19.22 15.30
CA ASP A 272 -13.67 -17.93 15.21
C ASP A 272 -12.73 -16.71 15.14
N ARG A 273 -11.49 -16.89 14.61
CA ARG A 273 -10.44 -15.86 14.49
C ARG A 273 -10.81 -14.60 13.69
N MET A 274 -11.92 -14.59 12.96
CA MET A 274 -12.39 -13.47 12.12
C MET A 274 -13.82 -13.01 12.45
N ARG A 275 -14.34 -13.43 13.61
CA ARG A 275 -15.77 -13.28 13.96
C ARG A 275 -16.20 -11.83 14.11
N THR A 276 -15.46 -11.03 14.89
CA THR A 276 -15.77 -9.62 15.14
C THR A 276 -15.01 -8.69 14.20
N GLN A 277 -15.39 -7.41 14.17
CA GLN A 277 -14.61 -6.40 13.45
C GLN A 277 -13.21 -6.23 14.06
N LEU A 278 -13.08 -6.32 15.39
CA LEU A 278 -11.79 -6.21 16.07
C LEU A 278 -10.88 -7.38 15.72
N ASP A 279 -11.43 -8.60 15.63
CA ASP A 279 -10.68 -9.78 15.16
C ASP A 279 -10.11 -9.58 13.77
N ARG A 280 -10.92 -9.09 12.82
CA ARG A 280 -10.47 -8.81 11.46
C ARG A 280 -9.34 -7.78 11.43
N LYS A 281 -9.41 -6.76 12.30
CA LYS A 281 -8.33 -5.76 12.45
C LYS A 281 -7.07 -6.39 13.06
N ILE A 282 -7.19 -7.24 14.08
CA ILE A 282 -6.06 -7.97 14.69
C ILE A 282 -5.40 -8.88 13.65
N VAL A 283 -6.18 -9.71 12.96
CA VAL A 283 -5.67 -10.60 11.90
C VAL A 283 -4.94 -9.80 10.83
N ALA A 284 -5.52 -8.70 10.35
CA ALA A 284 -4.87 -7.85 9.36
C ALA A 284 -3.54 -7.26 9.85
N MET A 285 -3.43 -6.87 11.14
CA MET A 285 -2.15 -6.41 11.71
C MET A 285 -1.14 -7.54 11.87
N VAL A 286 -1.58 -8.72 12.30
CA VAL A 286 -0.72 -9.89 12.44
C VAL A 286 -0.17 -10.31 11.08
N THR A 287 -0.98 -10.33 10.03
CA THR A 287 -0.50 -10.64 8.66
C THR A 287 0.48 -9.60 8.14
N ILE A 288 0.32 -8.33 8.52
CA ILE A 288 1.30 -7.27 8.22
C ILE A 288 2.66 -7.57 8.85
N CYS A 289 2.64 -7.96 10.12
CA CYS A 289 3.86 -8.31 10.84
C CYS A 289 4.55 -9.50 10.18
N LEU A 290 3.79 -10.54 9.83
CA LEU A 290 4.34 -11.73 9.17
C LEU A 290 5.01 -11.41 7.83
N TYR A 291 4.39 -10.60 6.96
CA TYR A 291 5.04 -10.28 5.69
C TYR A 291 6.22 -9.32 5.91
N THR A 292 6.15 -8.40 6.86
CA THR A 292 7.24 -7.46 7.15
C THR A 292 8.47 -8.22 7.64
N GLU A 293 8.27 -9.17 8.56
CA GLU A 293 9.32 -10.07 9.04
C GLU A 293 9.88 -10.94 7.90
N ALA A 294 9.03 -11.43 7.01
CA ALA A 294 9.47 -12.17 5.83
C ALA A 294 10.29 -11.27 4.87
N MET A 295 9.88 -10.03 4.63
CA MET A 295 10.63 -9.06 3.82
C MET A 295 11.99 -8.72 4.42
N TRP A 296 12.05 -8.54 5.75
CA TRP A 296 13.31 -8.25 6.44
C TRP A 296 14.24 -9.43 6.46
N ALA A 297 13.71 -10.65 6.63
CA ALA A 297 14.49 -11.86 6.50
C ALA A 297 15.12 -12.01 5.09
N GLU A 298 14.43 -11.59 4.03
CA GLU A 298 15.00 -11.54 2.66
C GLU A 298 16.08 -10.45 2.50
N ALA A 299 16.01 -9.38 3.30
CA ALA A 299 16.97 -8.28 3.27
C ALA A 299 18.18 -8.52 4.20
N ASP A 300 18.27 -9.68 4.87
CA ASP A 300 19.23 -9.97 5.93
C ASP A 300 19.23 -8.90 7.07
N LEU A 301 18.10 -8.20 7.23
CA LEU A 301 17.86 -7.27 8.31
C LEU A 301 17.20 -8.07 9.43
N GLY A 302 17.84 -8.17 10.60
CA GLY A 302 17.36 -9.01 11.70
C GLY A 302 15.86 -8.83 12.01
N VAL A 303 15.20 -9.91 12.43
CA VAL A 303 13.76 -9.90 12.72
C VAL A 303 13.51 -9.15 14.03
N LEU A 304 12.77 -8.03 13.99
CA LEU A 304 12.24 -7.41 15.21
C LEU A 304 10.85 -8.00 15.53
N PRO A 305 10.53 -8.23 16.81
CA PRO A 305 9.19 -8.62 17.21
C PRO A 305 8.23 -7.43 17.09
N LEU A 306 7.59 -7.28 15.93
CA LEU A 306 6.74 -6.13 15.61
C LEU A 306 5.27 -6.29 16.04
N CYS A 307 4.80 -7.54 16.15
CA CYS A 307 3.37 -7.86 16.33
C CYS A 307 2.69 -7.07 17.45
N ARG A 308 3.27 -7.09 18.65
CA ARG A 308 2.69 -6.41 19.81
C ARG A 308 2.54 -4.91 19.59
N SER A 309 3.61 -4.27 19.14
CA SER A 309 3.66 -2.82 18.91
C SER A 309 2.68 -2.40 17.81
N PHE A 310 2.61 -3.15 16.71
CA PHE A 310 1.66 -2.87 15.62
C PHE A 310 0.22 -2.97 16.09
N VAL A 311 -0.13 -4.02 16.84
CA VAL A 311 -1.50 -4.20 17.34
C VAL A 311 -1.85 -3.13 18.37
N GLU A 312 -0.94 -2.79 19.27
CA GLU A 312 -1.15 -1.72 20.25
C GLU A 312 -1.48 -0.38 19.55
N HIS A 313 -0.65 0.03 18.58
CA HIS A 313 -0.82 1.32 17.92
C HIS A 313 -1.98 1.34 16.92
N ALA A 314 -2.14 0.30 16.10
CA ALA A 314 -3.11 0.31 15.00
C ALA A 314 -4.48 -0.25 15.40
N VAL A 315 -4.53 -1.13 16.40
CA VAL A 315 -5.79 -1.73 16.85
C VAL A 315 -6.32 -1.03 18.09
N LEU A 316 -5.49 -0.75 19.11
CA LEU A 316 -5.97 -0.33 20.43
C LEU A 316 -5.96 1.19 20.67
N ALA A 317 -5.05 1.95 20.05
CA ALA A 317 -4.84 3.37 20.37
C ALA A 317 -6.08 4.28 20.24
N PHE A 318 -7.08 3.89 19.44
CA PHE A 318 -8.28 4.68 19.15
C PHE A 318 -9.57 3.88 19.35
N ARG A 319 -9.59 2.94 20.31
CA ARG A 319 -10.80 2.15 20.63
C ARG A 319 -11.45 2.67 21.89
N ASP A 320 -12.77 2.78 21.85
CA ASP A 320 -13.54 2.95 23.06
C ASP A 320 -13.58 1.64 23.87
N GLU A 321 -13.93 1.76 25.14
CA GLU A 321 -14.01 0.60 26.04
C GLU A 321 -15.14 -0.36 25.63
N GLU A 322 -16.23 0.14 25.03
CA GLU A 322 -17.38 -0.68 24.64
C GLU A 322 -17.00 -1.72 23.57
N GLU A 323 -16.23 -1.33 22.56
CA GLU A 323 -15.69 -2.24 21.54
C GLU A 323 -14.79 -3.32 22.17
N LEU A 324 -13.96 -2.95 23.15
CA LEU A 324 -13.07 -3.88 23.85
C LEU A 324 -13.86 -4.91 24.67
N TRP A 325 -14.84 -4.45 25.45
CA TRP A 325 -15.70 -5.33 26.24
C TRP A 325 -16.56 -6.24 25.36
N THR A 326 -17.08 -5.72 24.24
CA THR A 326 -17.84 -6.50 23.26
C THR A 326 -16.99 -7.61 22.67
N TRP A 327 -15.74 -7.31 22.30
CA TRP A 327 -14.80 -8.33 21.84
C TRP A 327 -14.55 -9.37 22.94
N ALA A 328 -14.25 -8.93 24.16
CA ALA A 328 -13.92 -9.81 25.27
C ALA A 328 -15.06 -10.78 25.58
N ALA A 329 -16.30 -10.30 25.64
CA ALA A 329 -17.49 -11.12 25.88
C ALA A 329 -17.66 -12.23 24.84
N LEU A 330 -17.35 -11.95 23.57
CA LEU A 330 -17.42 -12.96 22.50
C LEU A 330 -16.20 -13.89 22.49
N ALA A 331 -15.04 -13.38 22.87
CA ALA A 331 -13.77 -14.11 22.86
C ALA A 331 -13.66 -15.11 24.01
N MET A 332 -14.36 -14.93 25.14
CA MET A 332 -14.41 -15.90 26.26
C MET A 332 -14.83 -17.33 25.86
N TYR A 333 -15.54 -17.48 24.74
CA TYR A 333 -15.98 -18.78 24.26
C TYR A 333 -14.94 -19.48 23.36
N ARG A 334 -13.78 -18.86 23.12
CA ARG A 334 -12.73 -19.43 22.29
C ARG A 334 -11.92 -20.44 23.09
N PRO A 335 -11.57 -21.59 22.49
CA PRO A 335 -10.64 -22.53 23.12
C PRO A 335 -9.32 -21.84 23.49
N GLY A 336 -8.75 -22.19 24.64
CA GLY A 336 -7.42 -21.70 25.05
C GLY A 336 -7.31 -20.20 25.40
N LEU A 337 -8.39 -19.42 25.35
CA LEU A 337 -8.37 -18.01 25.71
C LEU A 337 -8.92 -17.80 27.13
N ILE A 338 -8.06 -17.38 28.05
CA ILE A 338 -8.44 -16.97 29.40
C ILE A 338 -8.36 -15.45 29.46
N LEU A 339 -9.47 -14.80 29.78
CA LEU A 339 -9.58 -13.34 29.85
C LEU A 339 -9.79 -12.90 31.30
N ASP A 340 -8.99 -11.95 31.74
CA ASP A 340 -9.28 -11.14 32.92
C ASP A 340 -10.14 -9.95 32.48
N LEU A 341 -11.32 -9.82 33.10
CA LEU A 341 -12.32 -8.79 32.80
C LEU A 341 -12.44 -7.77 33.95
N SER A 342 -11.39 -7.62 34.75
CA SER A 342 -11.37 -6.70 35.89
C SER A 342 -11.40 -5.22 35.47
N ASP A 343 -10.71 -4.86 34.40
CA ASP A 343 -10.63 -3.49 33.88
C ASP A 343 -10.27 -3.45 32.39
N ALA A 344 -10.33 -2.27 31.77
CA ALA A 344 -10.09 -2.12 30.34
C ALA A 344 -8.64 -2.38 29.95
N ASP A 345 -7.67 -2.13 30.83
CA ASP A 345 -6.25 -2.33 30.54
C ASP A 345 -5.88 -3.82 30.60
N THR A 346 -6.51 -4.59 31.50
CA THR A 346 -6.38 -6.06 31.49
C THR A 346 -6.99 -6.68 30.22
N VAL A 347 -8.10 -6.15 29.71
CA VAL A 347 -8.66 -6.56 28.40
C VAL A 347 -7.72 -6.21 27.25
N LYS A 348 -7.15 -5.00 27.21
CA LYS A 348 -6.15 -4.61 26.20
C LYS A 348 -4.96 -5.55 26.22
N GLN A 349 -4.45 -5.86 27.41
CA GLN A 349 -3.33 -6.78 27.58
C GLN A 349 -3.68 -8.19 27.07
N ALA A 350 -4.89 -8.68 27.34
CA ALA A 350 -5.34 -9.95 26.80
C ALA A 350 -5.48 -9.97 25.26
N ILE A 351 -5.85 -8.85 24.64
CA ILE A 351 -5.86 -8.69 23.16
C ILE A 351 -4.44 -8.77 22.61
N LEU A 352 -3.46 -8.10 23.24
CA LEU A 352 -2.06 -8.16 22.83
C LEU A 352 -1.51 -9.59 22.93
N ASP A 353 -1.78 -10.29 24.03
CA ASP A 353 -1.36 -11.68 24.22
C ASP A 353 -2.04 -12.62 23.21
N TYR A 354 -3.31 -12.36 22.87
CA TYR A 354 -4.01 -13.08 21.80
C TYR A 354 -3.35 -12.86 20.43
N ALA A 355 -2.98 -11.62 20.11
CA ALA A 355 -2.31 -11.31 18.85
C ALA A 355 -0.94 -11.97 18.73
N GLU A 356 -0.13 -11.99 19.79
CA GLU A 356 1.17 -12.69 19.81
C GLU A 356 1.00 -14.20 19.62
N ARG A 357 0.02 -14.83 20.30
CA ARG A 357 -0.29 -16.25 20.08
C ARG A 357 -0.73 -16.51 18.64
N LEU A 358 -1.60 -15.65 18.10
CA LEU A 358 -2.06 -15.77 16.71
C LEU A 358 -0.88 -15.64 15.73
N HIS A 359 0.02 -14.70 15.95
CA HIS A 359 1.25 -14.54 15.16
C HIS A 359 2.11 -15.80 15.19
N ALA A 360 2.36 -16.38 16.36
CA ALA A 360 3.13 -17.63 16.48
C ALA A 360 2.46 -18.79 15.71
N GLN A 361 1.13 -18.93 15.82
CA GLN A 361 0.37 -19.95 15.12
C GLN A 361 0.40 -19.78 13.60
N LEU A 362 0.23 -18.55 13.13
CA LEU A 362 0.28 -18.26 11.70
C LEU A 362 1.71 -18.39 11.15
N THR A 363 2.73 -18.05 11.93
CA THR A 363 4.13 -18.34 11.58
C THR A 363 4.36 -19.84 11.40
N ALA A 364 3.89 -20.66 12.34
CA ALA A 364 4.00 -22.12 12.24
C ALA A 364 3.22 -22.64 11.01
N TYR A 365 2.01 -22.15 10.80
CA TYR A 365 1.17 -22.50 9.64
C TYR A 365 1.84 -22.18 8.30
N LEU A 366 2.50 -21.02 8.18
CA LEU A 366 3.17 -20.59 6.95
C LEU A 366 4.53 -21.26 6.75
N SER A 367 5.14 -21.78 7.82
CA SER A 367 6.41 -22.50 7.79
C SER A 367 6.24 -24.00 7.52
N ASP A 368 5.04 -24.56 7.74
CA ASP A 368 4.79 -25.98 7.57
C ASP A 368 4.64 -26.36 6.09
N ASP A 369 5.77 -26.69 5.47
CA ASP A 369 5.84 -27.26 4.11
C ASP A 369 5.10 -28.61 3.97
N ARG A 370 4.71 -29.26 5.09
CA ARG A 370 4.16 -30.63 5.08
C ARG A 370 2.74 -30.76 4.55
N ARG A 371 2.06 -29.66 4.21
CA ARG A 371 0.72 -29.72 3.61
C ARG A 371 0.69 -30.28 2.19
N GLU A 372 1.82 -30.33 1.48
CA GLU A 372 1.91 -31.14 0.26
C GLU A 372 1.77 -32.66 0.53
N GLN A 373 1.77 -33.09 1.81
CA GLN A 373 1.67 -34.50 2.22
C GLN A 373 0.36 -34.88 2.95
N GLY A 374 -0.63 -33.98 3.06
CA GLY A 374 -1.97 -34.33 3.57
C GLY A 374 -2.10 -34.49 5.09
N VAL A 375 -1.25 -33.85 5.90
CA VAL A 375 -1.34 -33.87 7.37
C VAL A 375 -2.28 -32.75 7.88
N GLY A 376 -3.13 -33.07 8.86
CA GLY A 376 -4.16 -32.18 9.40
C GLY A 376 -3.61 -30.94 10.14
N MET A 377 -4.44 -29.90 10.22
CA MET A 377 -4.12 -28.62 10.90
C MET A 377 -3.80 -28.80 12.39
N PRO A 378 -2.76 -28.14 12.93
CA PRO A 378 -2.55 -28.07 14.37
C PRO A 378 -3.71 -27.31 15.03
N THR A 379 -4.24 -27.86 16.12
CA THR A 379 -5.25 -27.17 16.95
C THR A 379 -4.57 -26.15 17.89
N LEU A 380 -5.35 -25.21 18.43
CA LEU A 380 -4.90 -24.22 19.44
C LEU A 380 -4.06 -24.83 20.58
N ASP A 381 -4.42 -26.05 21.02
CA ASP A 381 -3.75 -26.73 22.12
C ASP A 381 -2.36 -27.28 21.77
N GLN A 382 -2.05 -27.48 20.48
CA GLN A 382 -0.78 -28.09 20.04
C GLN A 382 0.34 -27.07 19.79
N ALA A 383 0.01 -25.80 19.57
CA ALA A 383 1.00 -24.75 19.29
C ALA A 383 1.51 -24.02 20.55
N ALA A 384 0.86 -24.22 21.69
CA ALA A 384 1.22 -23.61 22.97
C ALA A 384 2.15 -24.49 23.84
N ALA A 385 2.50 -25.70 23.36
CA ALA A 385 3.45 -26.63 23.96
C ALA A 385 4.73 -26.68 23.12
#